data_AF-A0A514WRT4-F1
#
_entry.id   AF-A0A514WRT4-F1
#
_cell.length_a   1.000
_cell.length_b   1.000
_cell.length_c   1.000
_cell.angle_alpha   90.00
_cell.angle_beta   90.00
_cell.angle_gamma   90.00
#
_symmetry.space_group_name_H-M   'P 1'
#
loop_
_entity.id
_entity.type
_entity.pdbx_description
1 polymer ?
#
loop_
_entity_poly.entity_id
_entity_poly.type
_entity_poly.pdbx_seq_one_letter_code
_entity_poly.pdbx_strand_id
1 'polypeptide(L)'
;MIQTIAVVIAIFGAALLAVLAFASFANAAERKLARYRSKDEGLADLLNYGAMVDDGVIVGKNGSFMAAWIYEGDDNASSTG
;
A
#
# COMPACT_ATOMS: atom_id res chain seq x y z
N MET A 1 -22.03 25.19 35.98
CA MET A 1 -21.79 23.78 36.36
C MET A 1 -21.60 22.89 35.15
N ILE A 2 -22.60 22.72 34.27
CA ILE A 2 -22.46 21.91 33.03
C ILE A 2 -21.37 22.46 32.08
N GLN A 3 -21.35 23.78 31.85
CA GLN A 3 -20.32 24.40 31.00
C GLN A 3 -18.90 24.19 31.55
N THR A 4 -18.73 24.28 32.87
CA THR A 4 -17.44 24.06 33.54
C THR A 4 -16.95 22.63 33.35
N ILE A 5 -17.84 21.64 33.52
CA ILE A 5 -17.53 20.22 33.32
C ILE A 5 -17.17 19.94 31.85
N ALA A 6 -17.94 20.51 30.91
CA ALA A 6 -17.68 20.36 29.47
C ALA A 6 -16.32 20.92 29.06
N VAL A 7 -15.95 22.10 29.58
CA VAL A 7 -14.63 22.71 29.30
C VAL A 7 -13.50 21.88 29.88
N VAL A 8 -13.65 21.36 31.09
CA VAL A 8 -12.64 20.47 31.71
C VAL A 8 -12.43 19.20 30.88
N ILE A 9 -13.51 18.56 30.44
CA ILE A 9 -13.44 17.36 29.57
C ILE A 9 -12.76 17.69 28.24
N ALA A 10 -13.11 18.81 27.62
CA ALA A 10 -12.51 19.24 26.35
C ALA A 10 -11.00 19.49 26.47
N ILE A 11 -10.57 20.15 27.55
CA ILE A 11 -9.14 20.39 27.83
C ILE A 11 -8.42 19.05 28.03
N PHE A 12 -9.01 18.14 28.80
CA PHE A 12 -8.42 16.83 29.05
C PHE A 12 -8.31 15.99 27.77
N GLY A 13 -9.36 16.01 26.94
CA GLY A 13 -9.36 15.33 25.64
C GLY A 13 -8.34 15.92 24.68
N ALA A 14 -8.24 17.25 24.60
CA ALA A 14 -7.23 17.93 23.78
C ALA A 14 -5.80 17.60 24.24
N ALA A 15 -5.57 17.56 25.56
CA ALA A 15 -4.28 17.16 26.12
C ALA A 15 -3.93 15.71 25.76
N LEU A 16 -4.90 14.79 25.84
CA LEU A 16 -4.71 13.38 25.50
C LEU A 16 -4.39 13.19 24.01
N LEU A 17 -5.11 13.90 23.12
CA LEU A 17 -4.82 13.92 21.69
C LEU A 17 -3.44 14.51 21.37
N ALA A 18 -3.04 15.57 22.07
CA ALA A 18 -1.71 16.16 21.90
C ALA A 18 -0.59 15.18 22.30
N VAL A 19 -0.76 14.47 23.43
CA VAL A 19 0.18 13.42 23.86
C VAL A 19 0.24 12.28 22.86
N LEU A 20 -0.90 11.80 22.38
CA LEU A 20 -0.97 10.73 21.38
C LEU A 20 -0.29 11.15 20.07
N ALA A 21 -0.56 12.36 19.60
CA ALA A 21 0.06 12.90 18.40
C ALA A 21 1.58 12.98 18.57
N PHE A 22 2.05 13.59 19.67
CA PHE A 22 3.49 13.68 19.95
C PHE A 22 4.17 12.31 20.00
N ALA A 23 3.57 11.33 20.71
CA ALA A 23 4.08 9.97 20.76
C ALA A 23 4.08 9.29 19.38
N SER A 24 3.04 9.48 18.58
CA SER A 24 2.97 8.94 17.22
C SER A 24 4.03 9.53 16.30
N PHE A 25 4.27 10.84 16.38
CA PHE A 25 5.30 11.51 15.58
C PHE A 25 6.72 11.17 16.05
N ALA A 26 6.95 11.02 17.36
CA ALA A 26 8.23 10.59 17.91
C ALA A 26 8.56 9.13 17.52
N ASN A 27 7.58 8.23 17.62
CA ASN A 27 7.74 6.82 17.27
C ASN A 27 7.74 6.57 15.74
N ALA A 28 7.27 7.53 14.93
CA ALA A 28 7.37 7.44 13.47
C ALA A 28 8.81 7.46 12.97
N ALA A 29 9.74 8.09 13.71
CA ALA A 29 11.16 8.09 13.38
C ALA A 29 11.82 6.72 13.62
N GLU A 30 11.32 5.94 14.59
CA GLU A 30 11.79 4.58 14.92
C GLU A 30 11.17 3.48 14.05
N ARG A 31 10.73 3.80 12.82
CA ARG A 31 10.38 2.78 11.83
C ARG A 31 11.67 2.02 11.45
N LYS A 32 12.05 1.01 12.26
CA LYS A 32 13.20 0.09 12.04
C LYS A 32 13.26 -0.50 10.64
N LEU A 33 12.11 -0.57 9.97
CA LEU A 33 11.95 -1.02 8.59
C LEU A 33 12.56 -0.06 7.56
N ALA A 34 12.75 1.23 7.88
CA ALA A 34 13.40 2.19 6.97
C ALA A 34 14.82 1.78 6.61
N ARG A 35 15.54 1.07 7.50
CA ARG A 35 16.86 0.50 7.21
C ARG A 35 16.81 -0.61 6.15
N TYR A 36 15.72 -1.38 6.12
CA TYR A 36 15.55 -2.54 5.24
C TYR A 36 14.73 -2.21 4.00
N ARG A 37 14.17 -0.99 3.90
CA ARG A 37 13.42 -0.51 2.76
C ARG A 37 14.37 0.28 1.86
N SER A 38 14.84 -0.35 0.78
CA SER A 38 15.54 0.41 -0.26
C SER A 38 14.62 1.52 -0.80
N LYS A 39 15.22 2.65 -1.17
CA LYS A 39 14.55 3.74 -1.88
C LYS A 39 14.55 3.52 -3.39
N ASP A 40 15.30 2.54 -3.87
CA ASP A 40 15.33 2.17 -5.28
C ASP A 40 13.97 1.61 -5.69
N GLU A 41 13.66 1.75 -6.98
CA GLU A 41 12.46 1.18 -7.57
C GLU A 41 12.47 -0.35 -7.43
N GLY A 42 11.41 -0.90 -6.84
CA GLY A 42 11.24 -2.35 -6.80
C GLY A 42 10.92 -2.91 -8.19
N LEU A 43 10.97 -4.23 -8.34
CA LEU A 43 10.57 -4.90 -9.60
C LEU A 43 9.16 -4.46 -10.04
N ALA A 44 8.21 -4.35 -9.11
CA ALA A 44 6.84 -3.89 -9.39
C ALA A 44 6.77 -2.41 -9.85
N ASP A 45 7.70 -1.57 -9.38
CA ASP A 45 7.79 -0.17 -9.78
C ASP A 45 8.33 -0.04 -11.20
N LEU A 46 9.31 -0.88 -11.56
CA LEU A 46 9.93 -0.93 -12.88
C LEU A 46 9.01 -1.50 -13.97
N LEU A 47 8.08 -2.40 -13.60
CA LEU A 47 7.11 -2.93 -14.54
C LEU A 47 6.21 -1.79 -15.06
N ASN A 48 6.05 -1.71 -16.39
CA ASN A 48 5.09 -0.81 -17.03
C ASN A 48 3.64 -1.34 -16.89
N TYR A 49 3.28 -1.84 -15.71
CA TYR A 49 1.95 -2.29 -15.37
C TYR A 49 1.22 -1.16 -14.64
N GLY A 50 0.15 -0.62 -15.23
CA GLY A 50 -0.74 0.34 -14.58
C GLY A 50 -1.94 -0.36 -13.96
N ALA A 51 -2.83 -0.87 -14.81
CA ALA A 51 -4.01 -1.63 -14.40
C ALA A 51 -4.52 -2.50 -15.55
N MET A 52 -5.10 -3.65 -15.21
CA MET A 52 -5.88 -4.46 -16.15
C MET A 52 -7.28 -3.84 -16.26
N VAL A 53 -7.62 -3.31 -17.43
CA VAL A 53 -8.87 -2.58 -17.67
C VAL A 53 -9.97 -3.47 -18.28
N ASP A 54 -9.56 -4.57 -18.90
CA ASP A 54 -10.43 -5.60 -19.44
C ASP A 54 -9.68 -6.95 -19.44
N ASP A 55 -10.38 -8.05 -19.74
CA ASP A 55 -9.80 -9.39 -19.79
C ASP A 55 -8.68 -9.48 -20.84
N GLY A 56 -7.44 -9.58 -20.35
CA GLY A 56 -6.23 -9.59 -21.16
C GLY A 56 -5.76 -8.21 -21.62
N VAL A 57 -6.44 -7.12 -21.28
CA VAL A 57 -6.07 -5.75 -21.68
C VAL A 57 -5.53 -4.96 -20.50
N ILE A 58 -4.27 -4.55 -20.61
CA ILE A 58 -3.54 -3.82 -19.56
C ILE A 58 -3.17 -2.43 -20.07
N VAL A 59 -3.49 -1.40 -19.28
CA VAL A 59 -2.98 -0.04 -19.46
C VAL A 59 -1.64 0.08 -18.73
N GLY A 60 -0.62 0.53 -19.45
CA GLY A 60 0.71 0.82 -18.90
C GLY A 60 0.78 2.18 -18.21
N LYS A 61 1.75 2.34 -17.32
CA LYS A 61 2.01 3.60 -16.59
C LYS A 61 2.32 4.77 -17.52
N ASN A 62 2.82 4.47 -18.72
CA ASN A 62 3.09 5.45 -19.78
C ASN A 62 1.91 5.71 -20.74
N GLY A 63 0.72 5.14 -20.49
CA GLY A 63 -0.47 5.30 -21.34
C GLY A 63 -0.53 4.38 -22.56
N SER A 64 0.43 3.46 -22.73
CA SER A 64 0.33 2.39 -23.73
C SER A 64 -0.67 1.30 -23.32
N PHE A 65 -1.11 0.50 -24.29
CA PHE A 65 -1.94 -0.68 -24.05
C PHE A 65 -1.17 -1.95 -24.40
N MET A 66 -1.34 -2.99 -23.58
CA MET A 66 -0.79 -4.33 -23.78
C MET A 66 -1.93 -5.35 -23.80
N ALA A 67 -1.94 -6.22 -24.81
CA ALA A 67 -2.84 -7.37 -24.88
C ALA A 67 -2.08 -8.65 -24.48
N ALA A 68 -2.64 -9.40 -23.55
CA ALA A 68 -2.10 -10.64 -23.03
C ALA A 68 -3.03 -11.82 -23.38
N TRP A 69 -2.42 -12.97 -23.58
CA TRP A 69 -3.09 -14.21 -23.97
C TRP A 69 -2.45 -15.34 -23.17
N ILE A 70 -3.24 -16.32 -22.76
CA ILE A 70 -2.73 -17.55 -22.19
C ILE A 70 -2.69 -18.58 -23.30
N TYR A 71 -1.55 -19.24 -23.45
CA TYR A 71 -1.40 -20.41 -24.31
C TYR A 71 -1.09 -21.61 -23.42
N GLU A 72 -1.97 -22.60 -23.44
CA GLU A 72 -1.77 -23.88 -22.78
C GLU A 72 -1.49 -24.92 -23.86
N GLY A 73 -0.30 -25.52 -23.82
CA GLY A 73 0.06 -26.61 -24.73
C GLY A 73 -0.35 -27.95 -24.14
N ASP A 74 -0.59 -28.94 -25.00
CA ASP A 74 -0.88 -30.31 -24.56
C ASP A 74 0.27 -30.87 -23.70
N ASP A 75 -0.07 -31.42 -22.54
CA ASP A 75 0.87 -32.19 -21.71
C ASP A 75 1.14 -33.56 -22.35
N ASN A 76 2.03 -33.56 -23.35
CA ASN A 76 2.48 -34.78 -24.03
C ASN A 76 3.37 -35.68 -23.16
N ALA A 77 3.61 -35.37 -21.89
CA ALA A 77 4.45 -36.18 -21.00
C ALA A 77 3.71 -37.34 -20.31
N SER A 78 2.39 -37.43 -20.41
CA SER A 78 1.59 -38.49 -19.77
C SER A 78 1.24 -39.67 -20.70
N SER A 79 2.20 -40.08 -21.55
CA SER A 79 2.14 -41.35 -22.30
C SER A 79 2.90 -42.44 -21.56
N THR A 80 2.41 -42.87 -20.40
CA THR A 80 2.76 -44.21 -19.87
C THR A 80 1.82 -45.23 -20.50
N GLY A 81 2.16 -45.64 -21.73
CA GLY A 81 1.63 -46.86 -22.36
C GLY A 81 2.30 -48.11 -21.84
#